data_AF-A0A850C1L5-F1
#
_entry.id   AF-A0A850C1L5-F1
#
_cell.length_a   1.000
_cell.length_b   1.000
_cell.length_c   1.000
_cell.angle_alpha   90.00
_cell.angle_beta   90.00
_cell.angle_gamma   90.00
#
_symmetry.space_group_name_H-M   'P 1'
#
loop_
_entity.id
_entity.type
_entity.pdbx_description
1 polymer ?
#
loop_
_entity_poly.entity_id
_entity_poly.type
_entity_poly.pdbx_seq_one_letter_code
_entity_poly.pdbx_strand_id
1 'polypeptide(L)' 'LIDRDEAVDRGWFGPKFTDAARERIGDLVVACKGTFAVVGVEGEPPHVARLIGQHGGLTAAEMAVPLWTYRA' A
#
# COMPACT_ATOMS: atom_id res chain seq x y z
N LEU A 1 5.88 9.25 -4.73
CA LEU A 1 7.02 8.82 -3.91
C LEU A 1 7.23 9.89 -2.85
N ILE A 2 7.38 9.47 -1.61
CA ILE A 2 7.65 10.31 -0.43
C ILE A 2 8.59 9.53 0.49
N ASP A 3 9.18 10.20 1.48
CA ASP A 3 9.98 9.50 2.48
C ASP A 3 9.10 8.82 3.55
N ARG A 4 9.76 8.05 4.42
CA ARG A 4 9.12 7.30 5.51
C ARG A 4 8.33 8.20 6.46
N ASP A 5 8.94 9.29 6.91
CA ASP A 5 8.38 10.13 7.97
C ASP A 5 7.18 10.92 7.41
N GLU A 6 7.27 11.40 6.18
CA GLU A 6 6.16 12.03 5.47
C GLU A 6 4.97 11.07 5.29
N ALA A 7 5.21 9.79 4.98
CA ALA A 7 4.14 8.79 4.86
C ALA A 7 3.42 8.53 6.20
N VAL A 8 4.19 8.52 7.30
CA VAL A 8 3.67 8.36 8.67
C VAL A 8 2.87 9.59 9.08
N ASP A 9 3.39 10.80 8.85
CA ASP A 9 2.73 12.06 9.19
C ASP A 9 1.42 12.24 8.41
N ARG A 10 1.35 11.74 7.18
CA ARG A 10 0.12 11.68 6.38
C ARG A 10 -0.87 10.59 6.85
N GLY A 11 -0.50 9.79 7.84
CA GLY A 11 -1.35 8.76 8.43
C GLY A 11 -1.56 7.52 7.57
N TRP A 12 -0.68 7.23 6.61
CA TRP A 12 -0.87 6.12 5.65
C TRP A 12 -0.93 4.75 6.31
N PHE A 13 -0.31 4.59 7.47
CA PHE A 13 -0.26 3.32 8.20
C PHE A 13 -1.27 3.25 9.37
N GLY A 14 -2.21 4.19 9.41
CA GLY A 14 -3.24 4.27 10.44
C GLY A 14 -2.80 4.98 11.72
N PRO A 15 -3.73 5.15 12.68
CA PRO A 15 -3.52 6.03 13.85
C PRO A 15 -2.61 5.45 14.93
N LYS A 16 -2.27 4.16 14.86
CA LYS A 16 -1.39 3.49 15.83
C LYS A 16 -0.12 3.05 15.12
N PHE A 17 0.87 3.93 15.11
CA PHE A 17 2.18 3.67 14.51
C PHE A 17 3.23 3.47 15.61
N THR A 18 3.96 2.35 15.57
CA THR A 18 4.95 1.97 16.59
C THR A 18 6.36 2.06 16.03
N ASP A 19 7.37 2.18 16.90
CA ASP A 19 8.78 2.17 16.47
C ASP A 19 9.15 0.88 15.72
N ALA A 20 8.63 -0.26 16.18
CA ALA A 20 8.81 -1.55 15.51
C ALA A 20 8.18 -1.58 14.09
N ALA A 21 7.10 -0.83 13.85
CA ALA A 21 6.54 -0.66 12.51
C ALA A 21 7.42 0.28 11.68
N ARG A 22 7.92 1.38 12.28
CA ARG A 22 8.82 2.33 11.63
C ARG A 22 10.06 1.64 11.08
N GLU A 23 10.66 0.73 11.83
CA GLU A 23 11.84 -0.05 11.41
C GLU A 23 11.61 -0.92 10.17
N ARG A 24 10.34 -1.26 9.85
CA ARG A 24 9.98 -2.13 8.72
C ARG A 24 9.59 -1.37 7.46
N ILE A 25 9.46 -0.05 7.52
CA ILE A 25 9.20 0.78 6.35
C ILE A 25 10.56 1.19 5.77
N GLY A 26 10.70 1.18 4.43
CA GLY A 26 11.92 1.66 3.78
C GLY A 26 12.09 3.17 3.90
N ASP A 27 13.20 3.69 3.40
CA ASP A 27 13.45 5.15 3.37
C ASP A 27 12.56 5.87 2.33
N LEU A 28 12.09 5.12 1.34
CA LEU A 28 11.22 5.60 0.27
C LEU A 28 9.93 4.78 0.25
N VAL A 29 8.80 5.48 0.17
CA VAL A 29 7.46 4.88 0.03
C VAL A 29 6.86 5.30 -1.30
N VAL A 30 6.41 4.31 -2.07
CA VAL A 30 5.83 4.51 -3.40
C VAL A 30 4.41 3.94 -3.43
N ALA A 31 3.42 4.83 -3.51
CA ALA A 31 2.06 4.48 -3.89
C ALA A 31 1.91 4.71 -5.41
N CYS A 32 1.66 3.64 -6.16
CA CYS A 32 1.40 3.73 -7.60
C CYS A 32 0.04 4.37 -7.88
N LYS A 33 -0.16 4.86 -9.10
CA LYS A 33 -1.43 5.44 -9.58
C LYS A 33 -1.81 4.82 -10.91
N GLY A 34 -3.12 4.76 -11.19
CA GLY A 34 -3.61 4.25 -12.47
C GLY A 34 -3.25 2.78 -12.65
N THR A 35 -2.65 2.44 -13.80
CA THR A 35 -2.32 1.05 -14.17
C THR A 35 -0.86 0.69 -13.92
N PHE A 36 -0.16 1.44 -13.07
CA PHE A 36 1.24 1.17 -12.73
C PHE A 36 1.34 0.28 -11.49
N ALA A 37 2.34 -0.59 -11.51
CA ALA A 37 2.77 -1.39 -10.35
C ALA A 37 4.31 -1.39 -10.29
N VAL A 38 4.85 -1.43 -9.08
CA VAL A 38 6.27 -1.69 -8.85
C VAL A 38 6.39 -3.15 -8.45
N VAL A 39 7.17 -3.92 -9.21
CA VAL A 39 7.48 -5.32 -8.94
C VAL A 39 8.97 -5.46 -8.70
N GLY A 40 9.35 -6.35 -7.79
CA GLY A 40 10.72 -6.71 -7.49
C GLY A 40 11.36 -7.48 -8.64
N VAL A 41 12.67 -7.32 -8.80
CA VAL A 41 13.45 -8.01 -9.83
C VAL A 41 14.13 -9.29 -9.32
N GLU A 42 14.46 -9.36 -8.03
CA GLU A 42 15.18 -10.47 -7.41
C GLU A 42 14.35 -11.12 -6.32
N GLY A 43 14.21 -12.45 -6.36
CA GLY A 43 13.47 -13.23 -5.36
C GLY A 43 11.94 -13.22 -5.49
N GLU A 44 11.37 -12.29 -6.26
CA GLU A 44 9.92 -12.27 -6.48
C GLU A 44 9.48 -13.36 -7.47
N PRO A 45 8.43 -14.15 -7.16
CA PRO A 45 7.94 -15.14 -8.09
C PRO A 45 7.49 -14.53 -9.43
N PRO A 46 7.86 -15.11 -10.59
CA PRO A 46 7.55 -14.54 -11.90
C PRO A 46 6.05 -14.31 -12.19
N HIS A 47 5.16 -14.97 -11.44
CA HIS A 47 3.72 -14.81 -11.61
C HIS A 47 3.19 -13.48 -11.03
N VAL A 48 3.90 -12.84 -10.10
CA VAL A 48 3.46 -11.53 -9.53
C VAL A 48 3.43 -10.46 -10.60
N ALA A 49 4.47 -10.41 -11.44
CA ALA A 49 4.53 -9.51 -12.60
C ALA A 49 3.50 -9.84 -13.71
N ARG A 50 2.80 -10.97 -13.62
CA ARG A 50 1.78 -11.42 -14.58
C ARG A 50 0.36 -11.30 -14.04
N LEU A 51 0.19 -10.77 -12.83
CA LEU A 51 -1.13 -10.50 -12.29
C LEU A 51 -1.85 -9.49 -13.19
N ILE A 52 -3.10 -9.83 -13.55
CA ILE A 52 -3.96 -8.97 -14.38
C ILE A 52 -4.34 -7.68 -13.62
N GLY A 53 -4.41 -7.75 -12.29
CA GLY A 53 -4.71 -6.61 -11.43
C GLY A 53 -3.89 -6.64 -10.14
N GLN A 54 -3.49 -5.45 -9.70
CA GLN A 54 -2.87 -5.20 -8.41
C GLN A 54 -3.58 -4.02 -7.73
N HIS A 55 -3.45 -3.91 -6.41
CA HIS A 55 -3.96 -2.81 -5.61
C HIS A 55 -2.91 -2.42 -4.56
N GLY A 56 -3.01 -1.21 -4.03
CA GLY A 56 -2.10 -0.71 -3.00
C GLY A 56 -1.86 0.81 -3.08
N GLY A 57 -2.42 1.47 -4.08
CA GLY A 57 -2.49 2.92 -4.12
C GLY A 57 -3.52 3.49 -3.16
N LEU A 58 -3.58 4.81 -3.12
CA LEU A 58 -4.34 5.58 -2.11
C LEU A 58 -5.59 6.25 -2.69
N THR A 59 -6.01 5.83 -3.88
CA THR A 59 -7.20 6.39 -4.52
C THR A 59 -8.47 5.81 -3.88
N ALA A 60 -9.58 6.55 -3.95
CA ALA A 60 -10.86 6.04 -3.46
C ALA A 60 -11.27 4.73 -4.18
N ALA A 61 -10.92 4.58 -5.46
CA ALA A 61 -11.18 3.38 -6.24
C ALA A 61 -10.43 2.14 -5.70
N GLU A 62 -9.28 2.33 -5.05
CA GLU A 62 -8.47 1.24 -4.49
C GLU A 62 -8.75 0.98 -3.00
N MET A 63 -9.16 2.01 -2.25
CA MET A 63 -9.32 1.93 -0.78
C MET A 63 -10.76 1.71 -0.32
N ALA A 64 -11.77 2.05 -1.13
CA ALA A 64 -13.17 1.91 -0.73
C ALA A 64 -13.63 0.45 -0.82
N VAL A 65 -13.67 -0.24 0.32
CA VAL A 65 -14.17 -1.62 0.43
C VAL A 65 -15.63 -1.60 0.91
N PRO A 66 -16.58 -2.22 0.18
CA PRO A 66 -17.97 -2.29 0.62
C PRO A 66 -18.12 -3.02 1.95
N LEU A 67 -18.86 -2.41 2.88
CA LEU A 67 -19.29 -3.06 4.13
C LEU A 67 -20.80 -3.20 4.11
N TRP A 68 -21.28 -4.45 4.04
CA TRP A 68 -22.71 -4.75 4.15
C TRP A 68 -23.02 -5.25 5.56
N THR A 69 -24.07 -4.70 6.16
CA THR A 69 -24.53 -5.13 7.48
C THR A 69 -26.00 -5.51 7.41
N TYR A 70 -26.36 -6.59 8.06
CA TYR A 70 -27.75 -6.98 8.29
C TYR A 70 -28.12 -6.66 9.74
N ARG A 71 -29.31 -6.11 9.95
CA ARG A 71 -29.91 -5.94 11.29
C ARG A 71 -31.28 -6.59 11.24
N ALA A 72 -31.50 -7.54 12.14
CA ALA A 72 -32.79 -8.20 12.35
C ALA A 72 -33.74 -7.28 13.14
#